data_AF-A0AAN4Z227-F1
#
_entry.id   AF-A0AAN4Z227-F1
#
_cell.length_a   1.000
_cell.length_b   1.000
_cell.length_c   1.000
_cell.angle_alpha   90.00
_cell.angle_beta   90.00
_cell.angle_gamma   90.00
#
_symmetry.space_group_name_H-M   'P 1'
#
loop_
_entity.id
_entity.type
_entity.pdbx_description
1 polymer ?
#
loop_
_entity_poly.entity_id
_entity_poly.type
_entity_poly.pdbx_seq_one_letter_code
_entity_poly.pdbx_strand_id
1 'polypeptide(L)'
;MSTPNSGNNGHNNNNYNHSHHNNMGMGSLAQELQWVKNDCVLIRNAVVLLEQEKDNLRQAVRKLKMENQRQREKVKKLQTEVKKLGGNSEDTDIEDKDYDDIGKNFVLIGGTTDPLALRYESPISDDDGVNHKTAERYYWYKMAELFEDEEAKKRIHSAPSTHDAEEAMKAIKGFNENEWNKVKLQHWIKGQELKLEQCRSISLVLKESKDSYIAVAHQDKHLGTGWRKTREESSKPIFWDGENQGGKWLMKYRRDISSKLVYTGPHEKEEIQKKMQNLRKNVWRRVDQVMQMGMNYRGGRGGYPVGGQSQGGLSRGGAYKNGGRGDYGKPPKQSPKE
;
A
#
# COMPACT_ATOMS: atom_id res chain seq x y z
N MET A 1 -29.44 21.05 -54.62
CA MET A 1 -30.08 22.21 -53.95
C MET A 1 -29.15 22.69 -52.84
N SER A 2 -29.05 24.01 -52.74
CA SER A 2 -27.99 24.81 -52.14
C SER A 2 -27.84 24.66 -50.61
N THR A 3 -26.61 24.91 -50.12
CA THR A 3 -26.33 25.29 -48.72
C THR A 3 -26.82 26.74 -48.46
N PRO A 4 -26.93 27.20 -47.19
CA PRO A 4 -25.74 27.79 -46.56
C PRO A 4 -25.58 27.61 -45.03
N ASN A 5 -24.32 27.41 -44.65
CA ASN A 5 -23.53 28.01 -43.56
C ASN A 5 -24.20 29.00 -42.56
N SER A 6 -24.01 28.81 -41.25
CA SER A 6 -23.57 29.88 -40.31
C SER A 6 -23.07 29.26 -38.99
N GLY A 7 -21.83 29.55 -38.61
CA GLY A 7 -21.29 29.20 -37.30
C GLY A 7 -21.76 30.14 -36.19
N ASN A 8 -21.62 29.70 -34.94
CA ASN A 8 -21.17 30.60 -33.89
C ASN A 8 -20.48 29.83 -32.75
N ASN A 9 -19.27 30.29 -32.44
CA ASN A 9 -18.39 29.82 -31.41
C ASN A 9 -18.84 30.45 -30.08
N GLY A 10 -19.17 29.66 -29.07
CA GLY A 10 -19.64 30.16 -27.77
C GLY A 10 -18.92 29.47 -26.63
N HIS A 11 -17.66 29.81 -26.40
CA HIS A 11 -16.95 29.52 -25.16
C HIS A 11 -17.66 30.23 -24.00
N ASN A 12 -18.50 29.52 -23.25
CA ASN A 12 -19.16 30.09 -22.08
C ASN A 12 -18.22 29.99 -20.87
N ASN A 13 -17.27 30.92 -20.81
CA ASN A 13 -16.31 31.07 -19.72
C ASN A 13 -16.98 31.90 -18.61
N ASN A 14 -17.80 31.28 -17.75
CA ASN A 14 -18.41 31.96 -16.61
C ASN A 14 -17.39 32.08 -15.46
N ASN A 15 -16.61 33.15 -15.56
CA ASN A 15 -15.66 33.65 -14.59
C ASN A 15 -16.42 34.27 -13.39
N TYR A 16 -16.68 33.50 -12.33
CA TYR A 16 -17.25 34.04 -11.09
C TYR A 16 -16.17 34.70 -10.24
N ASN A 17 -15.91 35.97 -10.55
CA ASN A 17 -15.09 36.88 -9.76
C ASN A 17 -15.79 37.16 -8.40
N HIS A 18 -15.30 36.58 -7.31
CA HIS A 18 -15.70 36.95 -5.95
C HIS A 18 -14.87 38.13 -5.46
N SER A 19 -15.40 39.33 -5.64
CA SER A 19 -14.91 40.53 -4.95
C SER A 19 -15.96 41.63 -5.06
N HIS A 20 -16.92 41.69 -4.12
CA HIS A 20 -17.54 42.95 -3.69
C HIS A 20 -18.17 42.76 -2.31
N HIS A 21 -17.60 43.41 -1.29
CA HIS A 21 -18.34 43.77 -0.09
C HIS A 21 -19.38 44.82 -0.49
N ASN A 22 -20.58 44.39 -0.88
CA ASN A 22 -21.73 45.26 -1.04
C ASN A 22 -22.75 44.94 0.03
N ASN A 23 -23.23 45.97 0.70
CA ASN A 23 -24.35 45.92 1.62
C ASN A 23 -25.59 45.47 0.82
N MET A 24 -25.81 44.15 0.73
CA MET A 24 -26.86 43.58 -0.11
C MET A 24 -28.23 43.97 0.43
N GLY A 25 -28.99 44.73 -0.37
CA GLY A 25 -30.39 45.02 -0.06
C GLY A 25 -31.21 43.73 0.07
N MET A 26 -32.28 43.77 0.87
CA MET A 26 -33.11 42.59 1.22
C MET A 26 -33.56 41.77 0.00
N GLY A 27 -33.81 42.42 -1.15
CA GLY A 27 -34.18 41.75 -2.40
C GLY A 27 -33.05 40.93 -3.05
N SER A 28 -31.80 41.37 -2.93
CA SER A 28 -30.62 40.63 -3.41
C SER A 28 -30.36 39.38 -2.57
N LEU A 29 -30.48 39.51 -1.23
CA LEU A 29 -30.37 38.38 -0.32
C LEU A 29 -31.50 37.36 -0.51
N ALA A 30 -32.72 37.82 -0.82
CA ALA A 30 -33.84 36.93 -1.11
C ALA A 30 -33.61 36.12 -2.40
N GLN A 31 -33.04 36.73 -3.43
CA GLN A 31 -32.65 36.02 -4.66
C GLN A 31 -31.53 35.01 -4.39
N GLU A 32 -30.44 35.41 -3.73
CA GLU A 32 -29.37 34.48 -3.37
C GLU A 32 -29.87 33.32 -2.52
N LEU A 33 -30.74 33.59 -1.53
CA LEU A 33 -31.36 32.54 -0.73
C LEU A 33 -32.16 31.55 -1.61
N GLN A 34 -32.86 32.04 -2.64
CA GLN A 34 -33.60 31.18 -3.56
C GLN A 34 -32.66 30.34 -4.44
N TRP A 35 -31.56 30.92 -4.91
CA TRP A 35 -30.51 30.18 -5.64
C TRP A 35 -29.91 29.09 -4.77
N VAL A 36 -29.49 29.42 -3.54
CA VAL A 36 -28.93 28.44 -2.59
C VAL A 36 -29.94 27.34 -2.25
N LYS A 37 -31.23 27.66 -2.10
CA LYS A 37 -32.27 26.65 -1.91
C LYS A 37 -32.40 25.71 -3.10
N ASN A 38 -32.36 26.24 -4.32
CA ASN A 38 -32.40 25.44 -5.53
C ASN A 38 -31.16 24.54 -5.64
N ASP A 39 -29.97 25.06 -5.36
CA ASP A 39 -28.73 24.28 -5.32
C ASP A 39 -28.80 23.18 -4.26
N CYS A 40 -29.34 23.45 -3.08
CA CYS A 40 -29.56 22.42 -2.06
C CYS A 40 -30.44 21.26 -2.55
N VAL A 41 -31.47 21.57 -3.36
CA VAL A 41 -32.34 20.55 -3.96
C VAL A 41 -31.59 19.76 -5.04
N LEU A 42 -30.83 20.43 -5.91
CA LEU A 42 -30.02 19.77 -6.93
C LEU A 42 -28.98 18.83 -6.31
N ILE A 43 -28.28 19.28 -5.26
CA ILE A 43 -27.32 18.47 -4.51
C ILE A 43 -28.02 17.25 -3.89
N ARG A 44 -29.20 17.42 -3.29
CA ARG A 44 -29.96 16.29 -2.73
C ARG A 44 -30.31 15.26 -3.80
N ASN A 45 -30.77 15.71 -4.96
CA ASN A 45 -31.11 14.82 -6.08
C ASN A 45 -29.88 14.07 -6.59
N ALA A 46 -28.73 14.75 -6.74
CA ALA A 46 -27.47 14.12 -7.11
C ALA A 46 -27.05 13.03 -6.11
N VAL A 47 -27.21 13.27 -4.80
CA VAL A 47 -26.92 12.27 -3.76
C VAL A 47 -27.81 11.04 -3.90
N VAL A 48 -29.11 11.22 -4.17
CA VAL A 48 -30.04 10.09 -4.36
C VAL A 48 -29.64 9.25 -5.58
N LEU A 49 -29.28 9.90 -6.70
CA LEU A 49 -28.81 9.20 -7.90
C LEU A 49 -27.52 8.41 -7.64
N LEU A 50 -26.57 8.99 -6.89
CA LEU A 50 -25.33 8.31 -6.53
C LEU A 50 -25.57 7.09 -5.64
N GLU A 51 -26.53 7.13 -4.71
CA GLU A 51 -26.86 5.98 -3.87
C GLU A 51 -27.54 4.86 -4.70
N GLN A 52 -28.39 5.21 -5.66
CA GLN A 52 -28.94 4.24 -6.61
C GLN A 52 -27.85 3.58 -7.46
N GLU A 53 -26.91 4.36 -7.99
CA GLU A 53 -25.82 3.83 -8.81
C GLU A 53 -24.90 2.91 -8.01
N LYS A 54 -24.61 3.26 -6.76
CA LYS A 54 -23.87 2.38 -5.83
C LYS A 54 -24.58 1.04 -5.62
N ASP A 55 -25.90 1.02 -5.48
CA ASP A 55 -26.65 -0.23 -5.35
C ASP A 55 -26.70 -1.03 -6.65
N ASN A 56 -26.80 -0.37 -7.80
CA ASN A 56 -26.65 -1.00 -9.12
C ASN A 56 -25.28 -1.68 -9.25
N LEU A 57 -24.20 -0.99 -8.89
CA LEU A 57 -22.85 -1.52 -8.88
C LEU A 57 -22.71 -2.72 -7.93
N ARG A 58 -23.31 -2.66 -6.74
CA ARG A 58 -23.34 -3.79 -5.80
C ARG A 58 -24.03 -5.02 -6.39
N GLN A 59 -25.15 -4.83 -7.09
CA GLN A 59 -25.84 -5.94 -7.77
C GLN A 59 -25.01 -6.49 -8.93
N ALA A 60 -24.38 -5.63 -9.73
CA ALA A 60 -23.50 -6.04 -10.81
C ALA A 60 -22.31 -6.87 -10.29
N VAL A 61 -21.67 -6.43 -9.19
CA VAL A 61 -20.60 -7.19 -8.52
C VAL A 61 -21.10 -8.57 -8.07
N ARG A 62 -22.28 -8.67 -7.45
CA ARG A 62 -22.85 -9.98 -7.07
C ARG A 62 -23.06 -10.91 -8.26
N LYS A 63 -23.58 -10.39 -9.38
CA LYS A 63 -23.76 -11.18 -10.62
C LYS A 63 -22.42 -11.66 -11.18
N LEU A 64 -21.42 -10.80 -11.23
CA LEU A 64 -20.07 -11.15 -11.70
C LEU A 64 -19.41 -12.19 -10.80
N LYS A 65 -19.61 -12.13 -9.48
CA LYS A 65 -19.13 -13.16 -8.53
C LYS A 65 -19.74 -14.53 -8.82
N MET A 66 -21.07 -14.60 -8.97
CA MET A 66 -21.77 -15.84 -9.31
C MET A 66 -21.31 -16.42 -10.65
N GLU A 67 -21.14 -15.57 -11.66
CA GLU A 67 -20.66 -16.01 -12.98
C GLU A 67 -19.22 -16.51 -12.92
N ASN A 68 -18.33 -15.82 -12.20
CA ASN A 68 -16.95 -16.25 -12.01
C ASN A 68 -16.87 -17.62 -11.28
N GLN A 69 -17.68 -17.82 -10.23
CA GLN A 69 -17.81 -19.10 -9.55
C GLN A 69 -18.26 -20.21 -10.51
N ARG A 70 -19.27 -19.95 -11.36
CA ARG A 70 -19.75 -20.91 -12.36
C ARG A 70 -18.67 -21.29 -13.37
N GLN A 71 -17.89 -20.32 -13.85
CA GLN A 71 -16.79 -20.58 -14.78
C GLN A 71 -15.70 -21.43 -14.13
N ARG A 72 -15.37 -21.19 -12.86
CA ARG A 72 -14.39 -21.99 -12.10
C ARG A 72 -14.82 -23.43 -11.92
N GLU A 73 -16.07 -23.67 -11.53
CA GLU A 73 -16.61 -25.03 -11.43
C GLU A 73 -16.52 -25.77 -12.78
N LYS A 74 -16.74 -25.05 -13.89
CA LYS A 74 -16.57 -25.59 -15.23
C LYS A 74 -15.11 -25.92 -15.54
N VAL A 75 -14.17 -25.02 -15.21
CA VAL A 75 -12.72 -25.25 -15.36
C VAL A 75 -12.30 -26.49 -14.56
N LYS A 76 -12.70 -26.61 -13.29
CA LYS A 76 -12.36 -27.75 -12.44
C LYS A 76 -12.88 -29.08 -12.99
N LYS A 77 -14.11 -29.10 -13.50
CA LYS A 77 -14.69 -30.27 -14.19
C LYS A 77 -13.88 -30.63 -15.43
N LEU A 78 -13.55 -29.65 -16.27
CA LEU A 78 -12.76 -29.88 -17.49
C LEU A 78 -11.35 -30.37 -17.18
N GLN A 79 -10.66 -29.79 -16.19
CA GLN A 79 -9.34 -30.26 -15.74
C GLN A 79 -9.39 -31.73 -15.29
N THR A 80 -10.43 -32.10 -14.54
CA THR A 80 -10.65 -33.49 -14.10
C THR A 80 -10.82 -34.43 -15.29
N GLU A 81 -11.58 -34.04 -16.30
CA GLU A 81 -11.76 -34.84 -17.52
C GLU A 81 -10.49 -34.93 -18.37
N VAL A 82 -9.73 -33.83 -18.52
CA VAL A 82 -8.43 -33.82 -19.22
C VAL A 82 -7.46 -34.80 -18.55
N LYS A 83 -7.41 -34.80 -17.21
CA LYS A 83 -6.57 -35.72 -16.43
C LYS A 83 -6.97 -37.19 -16.62
N LYS A 84 -8.27 -37.49 -16.72
CA LYS A 84 -8.76 -38.87 -17.01
C LYS A 84 -8.35 -39.36 -18.39
N LEU A 85 -8.24 -38.47 -19.37
CA LEU A 85 -7.88 -38.80 -20.75
C LEU A 85 -6.36 -38.94 -20.99
N GLY A 86 -5.56 -38.92 -19.92
CA GLY A 86 -4.10 -39.05 -20.01
C GLY A 86 -3.39 -37.79 -20.49
N GLY A 87 -4.10 -36.66 -20.58
CA GLY A 87 -3.48 -35.36 -20.81
C GLY A 87 -2.83 -34.86 -19.53
N ASN A 88 -1.54 -34.54 -19.59
CA ASN A 88 -0.96 -33.59 -18.64
C ASN A 88 -1.51 -32.21 -19.01
N SER A 89 -2.63 -31.80 -18.40
CA SER A 89 -2.79 -30.36 -18.19
C SER A 89 -1.64 -29.99 -17.27
N GLU A 90 -0.74 -29.09 -17.67
CA GLU A 90 0.27 -28.56 -16.76
C GLU A 90 -0.40 -28.27 -15.41
N ASP A 91 0.00 -29.07 -14.41
CA ASP A 91 -0.38 -28.92 -13.02
C ASP A 91 0.16 -27.56 -12.57
N THR A 92 -0.58 -26.50 -12.89
CA THR A 92 -0.79 -25.52 -11.85
C THR A 92 -1.92 -26.11 -11.04
N ASP A 93 -1.57 -26.69 -9.90
CA ASP A 93 -2.45 -26.72 -8.74
C ASP A 93 -2.82 -25.26 -8.43
N ILE A 94 -3.68 -24.67 -9.28
CA ILE A 94 -4.38 -23.43 -9.02
C ILE A 94 -5.39 -23.84 -7.97
N GLU A 95 -4.93 -23.98 -6.72
CA GLU A 95 -5.77 -23.76 -5.57
C GLU A 95 -6.57 -22.49 -5.88
N ASP A 96 -7.85 -22.70 -6.16
CA ASP A 96 -8.82 -21.69 -6.54
C ASP A 96 -8.58 -20.43 -5.71
N LYS A 97 -8.15 -19.35 -6.37
CA LYS A 97 -8.04 -18.03 -5.75
C LYS A 97 -9.44 -17.49 -5.50
N ASP A 98 -10.15 -18.05 -4.53
CA ASP A 98 -11.29 -17.40 -3.93
C ASP A 98 -10.82 -16.53 -2.77
N TYR A 99 -10.25 -15.39 -3.14
CA TYR A 99 -9.90 -14.36 -2.19
C TYR A 99 -11.14 -13.73 -1.53
N ASP A 100 -12.34 -13.93 -2.09
CA ASP A 100 -13.57 -13.42 -1.51
C ASP A 100 -13.96 -14.19 -0.23
N ASP A 101 -13.65 -15.48 -0.16
CA ASP A 101 -13.92 -16.35 1.00
C ASP A 101 -13.05 -16.05 2.23
N ILE A 102 -11.92 -15.36 2.04
CA ILE A 102 -11.01 -14.99 3.13
C ILE A 102 -11.67 -13.99 4.10
N GLY A 103 -12.61 -13.20 3.59
CA GLY A 103 -13.29 -12.15 4.34
C GLY A 103 -12.29 -11.17 4.96
N LYS A 104 -12.37 -10.98 6.29
CA LYS A 104 -11.48 -10.07 7.04
C LYS A 104 -10.33 -10.79 7.75
N ASN A 105 -10.25 -12.12 7.70
CA ASN A 105 -9.24 -12.89 8.44
C ASN A 105 -7.95 -13.07 7.63
N PHE A 106 -7.30 -11.96 7.31
CA PHE A 106 -5.99 -11.98 6.66
C PHE A 106 -5.06 -10.91 7.20
N VAL A 107 -3.77 -11.12 6.95
CA VAL A 107 -2.72 -10.12 7.11
C VAL A 107 -2.09 -9.83 5.75
N LEU A 108 -1.82 -8.56 5.49
CA LEU A 108 -1.15 -8.10 4.28
C LEU A 108 0.26 -7.63 4.63
N ILE A 109 1.26 -8.32 4.09
CA ILE A 109 2.69 -8.06 4.34
C ILE A 109 3.39 -7.55 3.08
N GLY A 110 4.43 -6.74 3.23
CA GLY A 110 5.22 -6.18 2.11
C GLY A 110 5.83 -4.80 2.38
N GLY A 111 5.71 -4.30 3.60
CA GLY A 111 6.32 -3.07 4.09
C GLY A 111 7.54 -3.34 4.95
N THR A 112 8.38 -2.32 5.14
CA THR A 112 9.59 -2.37 5.98
C THR A 112 9.28 -2.59 7.46
N THR A 113 8.06 -2.29 7.89
CA THR A 113 7.58 -2.49 9.26
C THR A 113 6.89 -3.84 9.49
N ASP A 114 6.79 -4.70 8.46
CA ASP A 114 6.14 -6.00 8.60
C ASP A 114 7.19 -7.09 8.84
N PRO A 115 7.25 -7.74 10.02
CA PRO A 115 8.28 -8.75 10.32
C PRO A 115 8.37 -9.89 9.29
N LEU A 116 7.24 -10.28 8.69
CA LEU A 116 7.18 -11.38 7.73
C LEU A 116 7.58 -10.97 6.30
N ALA A 117 7.69 -9.67 5.99
CA ALA A 117 8.11 -9.21 4.66
C ALA A 117 9.61 -9.42 4.44
N LEU A 118 10.04 -9.60 3.19
CA LEU A 118 11.47 -9.78 2.84
C LEU A 118 12.32 -8.57 3.23
N ARG A 119 11.74 -7.39 3.11
CA ARG A 119 12.39 -6.10 3.34
C ARG A 119 12.46 -5.67 4.79
N TYR A 120 11.89 -6.46 5.69
CA TYR A 120 12.05 -6.21 7.12
C TYR A 120 13.52 -6.38 7.48
N GLU A 121 14.07 -5.41 8.20
CA GLU A 121 15.47 -5.42 8.62
C GLU A 121 15.68 -6.50 9.69
N SER A 122 16.26 -7.60 9.21
CA SER A 122 16.63 -8.76 10.00
C SER A 122 17.90 -9.33 9.35
N PRO A 123 19.09 -9.02 9.88
CA PRO A 123 20.34 -9.54 9.35
C PRO A 123 20.30 -11.07 9.31
N ILE A 124 20.68 -11.63 8.17
CA ILE A 124 20.75 -13.08 7.94
C ILE A 124 22.08 -13.43 7.29
N SER A 125 22.60 -14.60 7.58
CA SER A 125 23.73 -15.21 6.87
C SER A 125 23.22 -16.28 5.91
N ASP A 126 23.74 -16.36 4.69
CA ASP A 126 23.44 -17.49 3.80
C ASP A 126 24.39 -18.69 4.04
N ASP A 127 24.15 -19.77 3.31
CA ASP A 127 24.92 -21.03 3.45
C ASP A 127 26.40 -20.85 3.03
N ASP A 128 26.72 -19.79 2.28
CA ASP A 128 28.06 -19.41 1.85
C ASP A 128 28.77 -18.49 2.88
N GLY A 129 28.09 -18.15 3.98
CA GLY A 129 28.59 -17.27 5.03
C GLY A 129 28.49 -15.77 4.72
N VAL A 130 27.79 -15.38 3.65
CA VAL A 130 27.59 -13.98 3.30
C VAL A 130 26.46 -13.38 4.13
N ASN A 131 26.75 -12.24 4.78
CA ASN A 131 25.77 -11.52 5.58
C ASN A 131 24.94 -10.55 4.73
N HIS A 132 23.62 -10.62 4.87
CA HIS A 132 22.65 -9.76 4.19
C HIS A 132 21.82 -9.01 5.23
N LYS A 133 21.62 -7.69 5.07
CA LYS A 133 20.82 -6.89 6.02
C LYS A 133 19.33 -7.31 6.07
N THR A 134 18.83 -7.87 4.96
CA THR A 134 17.44 -8.32 4.79
C THR A 134 17.40 -9.54 3.88
N ALA A 135 16.32 -10.32 3.96
CA ALA A 135 16.04 -11.38 2.98
C ALA A 135 15.82 -10.82 1.56
N GLU A 136 15.35 -9.58 1.42
CA GLU A 136 15.24 -8.89 0.12
C GLU A 136 16.61 -8.68 -0.53
N ARG A 137 17.63 -8.33 0.26
CA ARG A 137 19.00 -8.18 -0.25
C ARG A 137 19.62 -9.51 -0.65
N TYR A 138 19.40 -10.57 0.12
CA TYR A 138 19.78 -11.92 -0.30
C TYR A 138 19.14 -12.28 -1.65
N TYR A 139 17.84 -12.00 -1.80
CA TYR A 139 17.10 -12.25 -3.03
C TYR A 139 17.69 -11.50 -4.24
N TRP A 140 18.05 -10.23 -4.08
CA TRP A 140 18.72 -9.45 -5.14
C TRP A 140 20.17 -9.87 -5.38
N TYR A 141 20.89 -10.26 -4.33
CA TYR A 141 22.25 -10.78 -4.43
C TYR A 141 22.29 -12.06 -5.27
N LYS A 142 21.37 -13.01 -5.01
CA LYS A 142 21.24 -14.24 -5.80
C LYS A 142 20.73 -13.98 -7.23
N MET A 143 19.93 -12.93 -7.43
CA MET A 143 19.58 -12.47 -8.78
C MET A 143 20.81 -11.99 -9.56
N ALA A 144 21.66 -11.15 -8.96
CA ALA A 144 22.89 -10.69 -9.60
C ALA A 144 23.89 -11.84 -9.83
N GLU A 145 23.93 -12.82 -8.94
CA GLU A 145 24.70 -14.06 -9.09
C GLU A 145 24.26 -14.92 -10.26
N LEU A 146 22.95 -15.08 -10.47
CA LEU A 146 22.41 -15.83 -11.61
C LEU A 146 22.85 -15.23 -12.97
N PHE A 147 22.99 -13.91 -13.05
CA PHE A 147 23.39 -13.20 -14.27
C PHE A 147 24.89 -12.86 -14.31
N GLU A 148 25.69 -13.46 -13.41
CA GLU A 148 27.14 -13.31 -13.36
C GLU A 148 27.62 -11.84 -13.24
N ASP A 149 26.78 -10.95 -12.68
CA ASP A 149 27.12 -9.53 -12.48
C ASP A 149 27.73 -9.30 -11.10
N GLU A 150 29.03 -9.61 -11.00
CA GLU A 150 29.83 -9.41 -9.78
C GLU A 150 29.90 -7.94 -9.33
N GLU A 151 29.74 -6.99 -10.24
CA GLU A 151 29.71 -5.57 -9.89
C GLU A 151 28.40 -5.22 -9.17
N ALA A 152 27.26 -5.65 -9.71
CA ALA A 152 25.97 -5.48 -9.05
C ALA A 152 25.90 -6.23 -7.71
N LYS A 153 26.41 -7.48 -7.63
CA LYS A 153 26.51 -8.23 -6.35
C LYS A 153 27.22 -7.43 -5.27
N LYS A 154 28.39 -6.86 -5.57
CA LYS A 154 29.17 -6.04 -4.63
C LYS A 154 28.41 -4.79 -4.19
N ARG A 155 27.74 -4.10 -5.12
CA ARG A 155 26.94 -2.90 -4.82
C ARG A 155 25.73 -3.24 -3.94
N ILE A 156 25.00 -4.31 -4.24
CA ILE A 156 23.84 -4.76 -3.45
C ILE A 156 24.26 -5.11 -2.01
N HIS A 157 25.37 -5.83 -1.87
CA HIS A 157 25.91 -6.23 -0.57
C HIS A 157 26.38 -5.00 0.25
N SER A 158 27.17 -4.11 -0.35
CA SER A 158 27.74 -2.95 0.35
C SER A 158 26.79 -1.75 0.49
N ALA A 159 25.63 -1.75 -0.16
CA ALA A 159 24.70 -0.62 -0.18
C ALA A 159 24.30 -0.14 1.25
N PRO A 160 24.40 1.16 1.55
CA PRO A 160 24.10 1.66 2.89
C PRO A 160 22.60 1.62 3.18
N SER A 161 21.74 1.91 2.19
CA SER A 161 20.27 1.88 2.32
C SER A 161 19.60 0.85 1.41
N THR A 162 18.34 0.50 1.71
CA THR A 162 17.52 -0.37 0.85
C THR A 162 17.29 0.25 -0.53
N HIS A 163 17.21 1.58 -0.62
CA HIS A 163 17.07 2.28 -1.89
C HIS A 163 18.29 2.08 -2.78
N ASP A 164 19.50 2.25 -2.24
CA ASP A 164 20.75 2.07 -3.02
C ASP A 164 20.90 0.62 -3.49
N ALA A 165 20.48 -0.35 -2.67
CA ALA A 165 20.47 -1.76 -3.06
C ALA A 165 19.45 -2.05 -4.17
N GLU A 166 18.28 -1.40 -4.14
CA GLU A 166 17.26 -1.52 -5.18
C GLU A 166 17.75 -0.92 -6.51
N GLU A 167 18.43 0.23 -6.48
CA GLU A 167 19.02 0.83 -7.67
C GLU A 167 20.14 -0.05 -8.25
N ALA A 168 20.97 -0.65 -7.40
CA ALA A 168 21.97 -1.62 -7.84
C ALA A 168 21.33 -2.86 -8.48
N MET A 169 20.23 -3.36 -7.92
CA MET A 169 19.47 -4.48 -8.49
C MET A 169 18.88 -4.13 -9.87
N LYS A 170 18.32 -2.93 -10.04
CA LYS A 170 17.80 -2.48 -11.35
C LYS A 170 18.89 -2.36 -12.41
N ALA A 171 20.15 -2.22 -12.00
CA ALA A 171 21.30 -2.08 -12.87
C ALA A 171 22.04 -3.40 -13.15
N ILE A 172 21.48 -4.56 -12.77
CA ILE A 172 22.06 -5.88 -13.08
C ILE A 172 22.16 -6.05 -14.60
N LYS A 173 23.38 -6.26 -15.08
CA LYS A 173 23.67 -6.51 -16.50
C LYS A 173 23.21 -7.91 -16.89
N GLY A 174 22.74 -8.05 -18.13
CA GLY A 174 22.32 -9.36 -18.66
C GLY A 174 21.02 -9.90 -18.07
N PHE A 175 20.28 -9.11 -17.28
CA PHE A 175 19.02 -9.54 -16.67
C PHE A 175 18.03 -10.05 -17.73
N ASN A 176 17.54 -11.27 -17.50
CA ASN A 176 16.51 -11.90 -18.31
C ASN A 176 15.33 -12.32 -17.42
N GLU A 177 14.16 -11.70 -17.64
CA GLU A 177 12.98 -11.96 -16.83
C GLU A 177 12.50 -13.42 -16.92
N ASN A 178 12.61 -14.07 -18.08
CA ASN A 178 12.17 -15.45 -18.25
C ASN A 178 13.06 -16.43 -17.48
N GLU A 179 14.37 -16.23 -17.48
CA GLU A 179 15.29 -17.05 -16.69
C GLU A 179 15.09 -16.82 -15.19
N TRP A 180 14.93 -15.56 -14.77
CA TRP A 180 14.65 -15.24 -13.37
C TRP A 180 13.32 -15.85 -12.91
N ASN A 181 12.28 -15.82 -13.74
CA ASN A 181 10.97 -16.35 -13.41
C ASN A 181 10.99 -17.85 -13.07
N LYS A 182 11.94 -18.62 -13.61
CA LYS A 182 12.10 -20.05 -13.32
C LYS A 182 12.56 -20.32 -11.88
N VAL A 183 13.36 -19.41 -11.30
CA VAL A 183 14.06 -19.65 -10.01
C VAL A 183 13.71 -18.66 -8.90
N LYS A 184 13.10 -17.51 -9.22
CA LYS A 184 12.81 -16.43 -8.25
C LYS A 184 12.09 -16.91 -7.00
N LEU A 185 11.09 -17.79 -7.16
CA LEU A 185 10.31 -18.26 -6.01
C LEU A 185 11.18 -19.08 -5.06
N GLN A 186 12.11 -19.88 -5.59
CA GLN A 186 13.03 -20.68 -4.78
C GLN A 186 13.97 -19.78 -3.96
N HIS A 187 14.55 -18.74 -4.58
CA HIS A 187 15.37 -17.78 -3.85
C HIS A 187 14.57 -16.97 -2.83
N TRP A 188 13.32 -16.62 -3.14
CA TRP A 188 12.44 -15.96 -2.18
C TRP A 188 12.16 -16.85 -0.96
N ILE A 189 11.86 -18.13 -1.19
CA ILE A 189 11.62 -19.13 -0.15
C ILE A 189 12.87 -19.30 0.70
N LYS A 190 14.03 -19.54 0.09
CA LYS A 190 15.29 -19.71 0.82
C LYS A 190 15.63 -18.48 1.66
N GLY A 191 15.42 -17.27 1.15
CA GLY A 191 15.59 -16.04 1.94
C GLY A 191 14.64 -15.96 3.15
N GLN A 192 13.41 -16.44 3.01
CA GLN A 192 12.46 -16.52 4.12
C GLN A 192 12.84 -17.61 5.13
N GLU A 193 13.33 -18.77 4.67
CA GLU A 193 13.83 -19.85 5.53
C GLU A 193 14.99 -19.35 6.39
N LEU A 194 16.03 -18.78 5.76
CA LEU A 194 17.18 -18.20 6.47
C LEU A 194 16.73 -17.20 7.55
N LYS A 195 15.78 -16.33 7.20
CA LYS A 195 15.21 -15.36 8.15
C LYS A 195 14.47 -16.03 9.30
N LEU A 196 13.59 -16.99 9.02
CA LEU A 196 12.77 -17.64 10.04
C LEU A 196 13.61 -18.55 10.96
N GLU A 197 14.63 -19.18 10.43
CA GLU A 197 15.55 -20.03 11.19
C GLU A 197 16.46 -19.21 12.11
N GLN A 198 16.97 -18.08 11.63
CA GLN A 198 17.91 -17.25 12.38
C GLN A 198 17.21 -16.23 13.31
N CYS A 199 16.00 -15.78 12.95
CA CYS A 199 15.26 -14.77 13.71
C CYS A 199 14.04 -15.37 14.42
N ARG A 200 14.27 -15.93 15.62
CA ARG A 200 13.23 -16.56 16.45
C ARG A 200 11.98 -15.67 16.64
N SER A 201 12.18 -14.38 16.92
CA SER A 201 11.07 -13.46 17.17
C SER A 201 10.14 -13.32 15.95
N ILE A 202 10.67 -13.37 14.73
CA ILE A 202 9.89 -13.31 13.49
C ILE A 202 9.12 -14.64 13.29
N SER A 203 9.76 -15.77 13.59
CA SER A 203 9.10 -17.08 13.56
C SER A 203 7.95 -17.20 14.57
N LEU A 204 8.06 -16.58 15.74
CA LEU A 204 6.95 -16.47 16.68
C LEU A 204 5.82 -15.59 16.15
N VAL A 205 6.12 -14.51 15.40
CA VAL A 205 5.08 -13.72 14.70
C VAL A 205 4.36 -14.58 13.66
N LEU A 206 5.09 -15.40 12.89
CA LEU A 206 4.49 -16.32 11.93
C LEU A 206 3.56 -17.32 12.65
N LYS A 207 3.99 -17.91 13.77
CA LYS A 207 3.15 -18.77 14.60
C LYS A 207 1.90 -18.06 15.13
N GLU A 208 2.03 -16.84 15.65
CA GLU A 208 0.91 -16.06 16.19
C GLU A 208 -0.12 -15.65 15.13
N SER A 209 0.23 -15.76 13.83
CA SER A 209 -0.74 -15.57 12.75
C SER A 209 -1.86 -16.62 12.72
N LYS A 210 -1.68 -17.76 13.40
CA LYS A 210 -2.67 -18.83 13.62
C LYS A 210 -3.33 -19.34 12.33
N ASP A 211 -4.56 -18.99 12.09
CA ASP A 211 -5.41 -19.39 10.97
C ASP A 211 -5.55 -18.27 9.93
N SER A 212 -5.05 -17.06 10.22
CA SER A 212 -5.14 -15.94 9.30
C SER A 212 -4.44 -16.26 7.98
N TYR A 213 -5.09 -15.87 6.88
CA TYR A 213 -4.48 -15.92 5.56
C TYR A 213 -3.33 -14.91 5.47
N ILE A 214 -2.18 -15.30 4.94
CA ILE A 214 -1.02 -14.42 4.78
C ILE A 214 -0.92 -14.01 3.32
N ALA A 215 -1.12 -12.73 3.05
CA ALA A 215 -1.07 -12.15 1.71
C ALA A 215 0.21 -11.31 1.54
N VAL A 216 1.00 -11.63 0.52
CA VAL A 216 2.22 -10.91 0.14
C VAL A 216 1.88 -9.85 -0.90
N ALA A 217 1.99 -8.58 -0.51
CA ALA A 217 1.78 -7.44 -1.38
C ALA A 217 2.99 -7.21 -2.30
N HIS A 218 3.01 -7.91 -3.43
CA HIS A 218 4.04 -7.83 -4.45
C HIS A 218 3.39 -7.79 -5.85
N GLN A 219 3.98 -7.04 -6.79
CA GLN A 219 3.42 -6.89 -8.15
C GLN A 219 3.52 -8.14 -9.00
N ASP A 220 4.54 -8.95 -8.73
CA ASP A 220 4.69 -10.26 -9.33
C ASP A 220 3.48 -11.13 -9.00
N LYS A 221 2.69 -11.43 -10.02
CA LYS A 221 1.44 -12.19 -9.90
C LYS A 221 1.67 -13.66 -9.58
N HIS A 222 2.87 -14.21 -9.76
CA HIS A 222 3.15 -15.56 -9.30
C HIS A 222 3.53 -15.56 -7.81
N LEU A 223 4.40 -14.62 -7.41
CA LEU A 223 4.89 -14.55 -6.03
C LEU A 223 3.84 -14.07 -5.01
N GLY A 224 3.12 -12.99 -5.34
CA GLY A 224 2.29 -12.22 -4.43
C GLY A 224 0.86 -12.02 -4.93
N THR A 225 0.19 -11.02 -4.38
CA THR A 225 -1.21 -10.66 -4.69
C THR A 225 -1.40 -9.92 -6.01
N GLY A 226 -0.33 -9.51 -6.69
CA GLY A 226 -0.36 -8.66 -7.88
C GLY A 226 -0.33 -7.16 -7.57
N TRP A 227 -0.40 -6.77 -6.29
CA TRP A 227 -0.49 -5.38 -5.87
C TRP A 227 0.65 -4.96 -4.94
N ARG A 228 1.19 -3.75 -5.17
CA ARG A 228 2.11 -3.12 -4.21
C ARG A 228 1.38 -2.80 -2.93
N LYS A 229 2.05 -2.95 -1.79
CA LYS A 229 1.47 -2.62 -0.48
C LYS A 229 0.96 -1.18 -0.39
N THR A 230 1.49 -0.24 -1.17
CA THR A 230 1.08 1.18 -1.17
C THR A 230 -0.25 1.46 -1.88
N ARG A 231 -0.75 0.50 -2.67
CA ARG A 231 -2.02 0.63 -3.41
C ARG A 231 -3.21 0.29 -2.52
N GLU A 232 -4.33 0.98 -2.68
CA GLU A 232 -5.53 0.77 -1.87
C GLU A 232 -6.10 -0.64 -2.11
N GLU A 233 -6.05 -1.08 -3.37
CA GLU A 233 -6.46 -2.39 -3.87
C GLU A 233 -5.73 -3.54 -3.17
N SER A 234 -4.49 -3.32 -2.72
CA SER A 234 -3.73 -4.34 -1.98
C SER A 234 -4.41 -4.78 -0.68
N SER A 235 -5.25 -3.93 -0.07
CA SER A 235 -5.99 -4.26 1.15
C SER A 235 -7.35 -4.92 0.90
N LYS A 236 -7.71 -5.16 -0.36
CA LYS A 236 -9.03 -5.60 -0.78
C LYS A 236 -8.89 -6.90 -1.58
N PRO A 237 -9.08 -8.06 -0.96
CA PRO A 237 -8.86 -9.37 -1.59
C PRO A 237 -9.55 -9.56 -2.94
N ILE A 238 -10.72 -8.96 -3.13
CA ILE A 238 -11.48 -8.96 -4.40
C ILE A 238 -10.70 -8.42 -5.62
N PHE A 239 -9.71 -7.55 -5.40
CA PHE A 239 -8.89 -7.00 -6.49
C PHE A 239 -7.63 -7.83 -6.77
N TRP A 240 -7.29 -8.78 -5.88
CA TRP A 240 -6.05 -9.54 -6.04
C TRP A 240 -6.17 -10.50 -7.22
N ASP A 241 -5.22 -10.38 -8.14
CA ASP A 241 -5.12 -11.23 -9.33
C ASP A 241 -3.86 -12.13 -9.31
N GLY A 242 -2.99 -11.96 -8.31
CA GLY A 242 -1.81 -12.80 -8.09
C GLY A 242 -2.04 -14.08 -7.28
N GLU A 243 -1.17 -15.08 -7.44
CA GLU A 243 -1.13 -16.43 -6.87
C GLU A 243 -0.75 -16.48 -5.41
N ASN A 244 -0.05 -15.46 -4.93
CA ASN A 244 0.37 -15.38 -3.54
C ASN A 244 1.12 -16.66 -3.09
N GLN A 245 1.93 -17.26 -3.97
CA GLN A 245 2.69 -18.47 -3.66
C GLN A 245 3.58 -18.28 -2.43
N GLY A 246 4.17 -17.09 -2.25
CA GLY A 246 4.95 -16.79 -1.06
C GLY A 246 4.12 -16.79 0.23
N GLY A 247 2.89 -16.30 0.18
CA GLY A 247 1.96 -16.33 1.31
C GLY A 247 1.50 -17.75 1.64
N LYS A 248 1.19 -18.55 0.61
CA LYS A 248 0.86 -19.98 0.75
C LYS A 248 2.01 -20.76 1.38
N TRP A 249 3.23 -20.52 0.93
CA TRP A 249 4.43 -21.11 1.51
C TRP A 249 4.57 -20.73 2.99
N LEU A 250 4.41 -19.45 3.36
CA LEU A 250 4.47 -19.02 4.77
C LEU A 250 3.43 -19.74 5.64
N MET A 251 2.20 -19.90 5.13
CA MET A 251 1.16 -20.62 5.86
C MET A 251 1.44 -22.13 5.98
N LYS A 252 2.05 -22.75 4.97
CA LYS A 252 2.54 -24.13 5.04
C LYS A 252 3.66 -24.24 6.08
N TYR A 253 4.71 -23.43 5.96
CA TYR A 253 5.86 -23.42 6.86
C TYR A 253 5.45 -23.15 8.32
N ARG A 254 4.47 -22.26 8.54
CA ARG A 254 3.84 -22.03 9.85
C ARG A 254 3.34 -23.34 10.49
N ARG A 255 2.68 -24.21 9.73
CA ARG A 255 2.19 -25.50 10.23
C ARG A 255 3.37 -26.39 10.67
N ASP A 256 4.43 -26.40 9.87
CA ASP A 256 5.62 -27.23 10.10
C ASP A 256 6.40 -26.83 11.35
N ILE A 257 6.42 -25.54 11.70
CA ILE A 257 7.18 -25.01 12.85
C ILE A 257 6.33 -24.78 14.12
N SER A 258 5.00 -24.76 14.01
CA SER A 258 4.11 -24.33 15.11
C SER A 258 4.30 -25.16 16.39
N SER A 259 4.48 -26.47 16.26
CA SER A 259 4.70 -27.39 17.39
C SER A 259 6.08 -27.22 18.04
N LYS A 260 7.09 -26.82 17.26
CA LYS A 260 8.49 -26.70 17.71
C LYS A 260 8.75 -25.39 18.47
N LEU A 261 7.98 -24.34 18.20
CA LEU A 261 8.19 -23.02 18.79
C LEU A 261 7.42 -22.86 20.10
N VAL A 262 8.12 -22.78 21.23
CA VAL A 262 7.52 -22.50 22.55
C VAL A 262 7.94 -21.10 23.02
N TYR A 263 7.01 -20.31 23.56
CA TYR A 263 7.38 -19.03 24.16
C TYR A 263 8.28 -19.27 25.38
N THR A 264 9.33 -18.48 25.52
CA THR A 264 10.23 -18.49 26.67
C THR A 264 9.53 -18.01 27.95
N GLY A 265 8.51 -17.14 27.82
CA GLY A 265 7.73 -16.64 28.93
C GLY A 265 6.54 -15.75 28.50
N PRO A 266 5.76 -15.23 29.45
CA PRO A 266 4.56 -14.45 29.16
C PRO A 266 4.86 -13.11 28.49
N HIS A 267 5.99 -12.46 28.81
CA HIS A 267 6.38 -11.18 28.23
C HIS A 267 6.67 -11.29 26.72
N GLU A 268 7.44 -12.30 26.30
CA GLU A 268 7.71 -12.55 24.87
C GLU A 268 6.39 -12.79 24.12
N LYS A 269 5.50 -13.59 24.70
CA LYS A 269 4.18 -13.84 24.12
C LYS A 269 3.39 -12.53 23.93
N GLU A 270 3.38 -11.65 24.92
CA GLU A 270 2.69 -10.36 24.83
C GLU A 270 3.31 -9.45 23.76
N GLU A 271 4.64 -9.39 23.67
CA GLU A 271 5.35 -8.59 22.65
C GLU A 271 5.04 -9.08 21.23
N ILE A 272 5.08 -10.39 21.02
CA ILE A 272 4.74 -11.03 19.73
C ILE A 272 3.27 -10.79 19.38
N GLN A 273 2.37 -10.87 20.36
CA GLN A 273 0.96 -10.55 20.16
C GLN A 273 0.76 -9.08 19.78
N LYS A 274 1.49 -8.14 20.40
CA LYS A 274 1.47 -6.72 20.01
C LYS A 274 1.96 -6.53 18.56
N LYS A 275 3.05 -7.19 18.16
CA LYS A 275 3.55 -7.17 16.78
C LYS A 275 2.50 -7.70 15.80
N MET A 276 1.85 -8.82 16.11
CA MET A 276 0.79 -9.40 15.28
C MET A 276 -0.46 -8.50 15.22
N GLN A 277 -0.87 -7.88 16.33
CA GLN A 277 -1.96 -6.91 16.35
C GLN A 277 -1.66 -5.69 15.48
N ASN A 278 -0.41 -5.19 15.51
CA ASN A 278 0.00 -4.08 14.65
C ASN A 278 -0.05 -4.47 13.17
N LEU A 279 0.41 -5.67 12.81
CA LEU A 279 0.25 -6.20 11.44
C LEU A 279 -1.22 -6.20 11.00
N ARG A 280 -2.13 -6.71 11.84
CA ARG A 280 -3.58 -6.72 11.57
C ARG A 280 -4.15 -5.30 11.43
N LYS A 281 -3.81 -4.39 12.34
CA LYS A 281 -4.27 -2.98 12.32
C LYS A 281 -3.83 -2.25 11.06
N ASN A 282 -2.61 -2.50 10.58
CA ASN A 282 -2.04 -1.81 9.42
C ASN A 282 -2.68 -2.20 8.08
N VAL A 283 -3.41 -3.32 8.02
CA VAL A 283 -4.23 -3.68 6.86
C VAL A 283 -5.40 -2.70 6.72
N TRP A 284 -6.08 -2.38 7.82
CA TRP A 284 -7.35 -1.67 7.81
C TRP A 284 -7.23 -0.14 8.02
N ARG A 285 -6.18 0.32 8.72
CA ARG A 285 -5.98 1.77 8.96
C ARG A 285 -5.81 2.62 7.71
N ARG A 286 -5.37 2.06 6.58
CA ARG A 286 -5.30 2.79 5.30
C ARG A 286 -6.66 2.96 4.64
N VAL A 287 -7.59 2.03 4.87
CA VAL A 287 -9.00 2.18 4.49
C VAL A 287 -9.63 3.29 5.34
N ASP A 288 -9.34 3.30 6.64
CA ASP A 288 -9.90 4.29 7.58
C ASP A 288 -9.34 5.71 7.39
N GLN A 289 -8.06 5.89 7.03
CA GLN A 289 -7.51 7.23 6.76
C GLN A 289 -8.06 7.85 5.47
N VAL A 290 -8.26 7.05 4.42
CA VAL A 290 -8.92 7.50 3.19
C VAL A 290 -10.42 7.76 3.45
N MET A 291 -11.09 6.92 4.24
CA MET A 291 -12.47 7.18 4.69
C MET A 291 -12.58 8.39 5.62
N GLN A 292 -11.62 8.62 6.51
CA GLN A 292 -11.55 9.81 7.38
C GLN A 292 -11.23 11.07 6.57
N MET A 293 -10.37 11.01 5.55
CA MET A 293 -10.15 12.12 4.64
C MET A 293 -11.40 12.39 3.78
N GLY A 294 -12.14 11.35 3.40
CA GLY A 294 -13.47 11.49 2.77
C GLY A 294 -14.56 12.03 3.70
N MET A 295 -14.45 11.81 5.01
CA MET A 295 -15.36 12.37 6.03
C MET A 295 -14.92 13.76 6.52
N ASN A 296 -13.63 14.10 6.46
CA ASN A 296 -13.10 15.41 6.83
C ASN A 296 -13.34 16.48 5.75
N TYR A 297 -13.82 16.09 4.56
CA TYR A 297 -14.47 16.99 3.61
C TYR A 297 -15.96 17.22 3.92
N ARG A 298 -16.41 16.88 5.13
CA ARG A 298 -17.75 17.20 5.64
C ARG A 298 -17.65 17.92 6.98
N GLY A 299 -17.35 19.22 6.90
CA GLY A 299 -17.61 20.17 7.99
C GLY A 299 -16.34 20.65 8.69
N GLY A 300 -15.82 21.79 8.26
CA GLY A 300 -14.78 22.50 8.98
C GLY A 300 -14.34 23.75 8.25
N ARG A 301 -15.01 24.89 8.53
CA ARG A 301 -14.64 26.24 8.11
C ARG A 301 -13.13 26.46 8.20
N GLY A 302 -12.46 26.56 7.06
CA GLY A 302 -11.08 27.02 6.94
C GLY A 302 -11.07 28.49 6.55
N GLY A 303 -11.15 29.39 7.54
CA GLY A 303 -10.71 30.77 7.36
C GLY A 303 -9.19 30.81 7.44
N TYR A 304 -8.54 31.26 6.37
CA TYR A 304 -7.14 31.68 6.41
C TYR A 304 -7.03 33.16 6.07
N PRO A 305 -6.25 33.94 6.84
CA PRO A 305 -6.09 35.38 6.66
C PRO A 305 -4.98 35.66 5.65
N VAL A 306 -5.25 36.49 4.64
CA VAL A 306 -4.21 37.15 3.84
C VAL A 306 -4.62 38.60 3.66
N GLY A 307 -3.73 39.51 4.07
CA GLY A 307 -3.99 40.91 4.29
C GLY A 307 -3.98 41.80 3.03
N GLY A 308 -4.42 43.03 3.26
CA GLY A 308 -4.31 44.17 2.33
C GLY A 308 -4.45 45.48 3.11
N GLN A 309 -3.51 46.39 2.89
CA GLN A 309 -3.35 47.70 3.53
C GLN A 309 -4.54 48.65 3.26
N SER A 310 -4.89 49.53 4.22
CA SER A 310 -4.78 51.00 4.05
C SER A 310 -5.44 51.81 5.20
N GLN A 311 -4.60 52.65 5.81
CA GLN A 311 -4.78 54.01 6.38
C GLN A 311 -5.88 54.38 7.41
N GLY A 312 -5.37 54.93 8.53
CA GLY A 312 -5.90 56.08 9.27
C GLY A 312 -6.45 55.74 10.67
N GLY A 313 -5.92 56.19 11.80
CA GLY A 313 -4.83 57.09 12.13
C GLY A 313 -4.74 57.27 13.65
N LEU A 314 -3.71 58.00 14.09
CA LEU A 314 -3.46 58.60 15.41
C LEU A 314 -2.71 57.78 16.48
N SER A 315 -1.42 58.10 16.54
CA SER A 315 -0.69 58.63 17.71
C SER A 315 -0.04 57.70 18.74
N ARG A 316 1.28 57.97 18.85
CA ARG A 316 2.18 57.91 20.02
C ARG A 316 2.96 56.62 20.26
N GLY A 317 4.21 56.66 19.80
CA GLY A 317 5.39 56.67 20.69
C GLY A 317 6.09 55.33 20.92
N GLY A 318 7.41 55.30 20.69
CA GLY A 318 8.30 54.34 21.38
C GLY A 318 9.35 53.64 20.53
N ALA A 319 10.46 54.34 20.32
CA ALA A 319 11.87 53.91 20.23
C ALA A 319 12.29 52.48 19.79
N TYR A 320 13.34 52.53 18.97
CA TYR A 320 14.12 51.49 18.30
C TYR A 320 14.84 50.45 19.16
N LYS A 321 14.90 49.25 18.55
CA LYS A 321 16.03 48.34 18.31
C LYS A 321 16.67 47.49 19.43
N ASN A 322 16.74 46.21 19.01
CA ASN A 322 17.83 45.24 19.13
C ASN A 322 18.06 44.53 20.47
N GLY A 323 18.05 43.20 20.36
CA GLY A 323 19.11 42.39 20.95
C GLY A 323 18.66 41.39 22.01
N GLY A 324 18.64 40.12 21.61
CA GLY A 324 19.36 39.08 22.34
C GLY A 324 18.65 38.35 23.49
N ARG A 325 19.26 37.18 23.77
CA ARG A 325 18.96 36.15 24.79
C ARG A 325 17.95 35.10 24.35
N GLY A 326 18.22 33.81 24.48
CA GLY A 326 19.33 33.06 25.12
C GLY A 326 18.90 31.59 25.13
N ASP A 327 19.79 30.68 24.71
CA ASP A 327 20.49 29.71 25.58
C ASP A 327 19.59 28.49 25.93
N TYR A 328 19.93 27.23 25.64
CA TYR A 328 20.97 26.46 26.33
C TYR A 328 21.64 25.37 25.47
N GLY A 329 22.98 25.35 25.49
CA GLY A 329 23.77 24.18 25.92
C GLY A 329 24.05 23.04 24.93
N LYS A 330 25.15 23.15 24.16
CA LYS A 330 25.98 22.01 23.72
C LYS A 330 27.20 21.85 24.65
N PRO A 331 27.70 20.63 24.92
CA PRO A 331 28.96 20.43 25.63
C PRO A 331 30.19 20.60 24.69
N PRO A 332 31.38 20.93 25.23
CA PRO A 332 32.52 21.37 24.44
C PRO A 332 33.39 20.23 23.90
N LYS A 333 33.95 20.44 22.70
CA LYS A 333 35.14 19.73 22.19
C LYS A 333 36.37 20.43 22.73
N GLN A 334 37.26 19.67 23.37
CA GLN A 334 38.62 20.11 23.68
C GLN A 334 39.44 20.23 22.38
N SER A 335 40.15 21.34 22.25
CA SER A 335 41.18 21.60 21.24
C SER A 335 42.59 21.46 21.86
N PRO A 336 43.62 21.24 21.04
CA PRO A 336 44.92 20.72 21.46
C PRO A 336 45.95 21.84 21.73
N LYS A 337 46.99 21.50 22.50
CA LYS A 337 48.33 22.11 22.68
C LYS A 337 48.98 21.30 23.81
N GLU A 338 50.20 20.80 23.78
CA GLU A 338 51.41 20.98 22.99
C GLU A 338 52.17 19.64 22.98
#